data_AF-A0A420BF25-F1
#
_entry.id   AF-A0A420BF25-F1
#
_cell.length_a   1.000
_cell.length_b   1.000
_cell.length_c   1.000
_cell.angle_alpha   90.00
_cell.angle_beta   90.00
_cell.angle_gamma   90.00
#
_symmetry.space_group_name_H-M   'P 1'
#
loop_
_entity.id
_entity.type
_entity.pdbx_description
1 polymer ?
#
loop_
_entity_poly.entity_id
_entity_poly.type
_entity_poly.pdbx_seq_one_letter_code
_entity_poly.pdbx_strand_id
1 'polypeptide(L)'
;MRYLLFFVLLVFVGCNPIPQKDKHPDVPQLIELLKDESKFRKVTDMTGVSSLVFFNDDRILLKPDNSNSPLKIIDVNKNILFEKIYNWEQPFYIDKQGNLYFNGKKFFYPDYGKQEDFKTVVVADSLRKKSEELKDLNDSLQMDALKKYEVEMLKPYGLKPCPYTIVNTERCDVFRVINQTLVVRQTDLFKSELDIAKTEIPKFDDDVLIGWRNGKLPSPDYLAYYELKKQRFKCDDMTVPKTVTLKGKQYFFAPSLGLYQILF
;
A
#
# COMPACT_ATOMS: atom_id res chain seq x y z
N MET A 1 30.39 11.91 -41.97
CA MET A 1 31.06 11.37 -40.75
C MET A 1 31.29 12.43 -39.65
N ARG A 2 30.50 13.51 -39.55
CA ARG A 2 30.72 14.57 -38.54
C ARG A 2 29.77 14.51 -37.33
N TYR A 3 28.70 13.73 -37.42
CA TYR A 3 27.68 13.59 -36.38
C TYR A 3 27.77 12.29 -35.57
N LEU A 4 28.58 11.32 -36.00
CA LEU A 4 28.78 10.06 -35.28
C LEU A 4 29.50 10.28 -33.93
N LEU A 5 30.47 11.21 -33.90
CA LEU A 5 31.20 11.61 -32.70
C LEU A 5 30.29 12.32 -31.67
N PHE A 6 29.28 13.07 -32.13
CA PHE A 6 28.33 13.75 -31.26
C PHE A 6 27.35 12.76 -30.61
N PHE A 7 26.96 11.69 -31.32
CA PHE A 7 26.10 10.64 -30.80
C PHE A 7 26.81 9.79 -29.74
N VAL A 8 28.11 9.49 -29.93
CA VAL A 8 28.92 8.81 -28.92
C VAL A 8 29.09 9.68 -27.66
N LEU A 9 29.30 11.00 -27.81
CA LEU A 9 29.42 11.90 -26.64
C LEU A 9 28.11 11.97 -25.83
N LEU A 10 26.95 11.99 -26.49
CA LEU A 10 25.64 12.01 -25.82
C LEU A 10 25.35 10.72 -25.02
N VAL A 11 25.89 9.58 -25.46
CA VAL A 11 25.76 8.29 -24.74
C VAL A 11 26.65 8.23 -23.49
N PHE A 12 27.76 8.99 -23.43
CA PHE A 12 28.61 9.06 -22.23
C PHE A 12 28.19 10.12 -21.20
N VAL A 13 27.36 11.10 -21.60
CA VAL A 13 26.81 12.12 -20.69
C VAL A 13 25.46 11.67 -20.09
N GLY A 14 24.79 10.70 -20.71
CA GLY A 14 23.62 10.03 -20.15
C GLY A 14 24.04 8.84 -19.28
N CYS A 15 23.63 8.84 -17.99
CA CYS A 15 23.68 7.74 -17.04
C CYS A 15 24.85 6.75 -17.19
N ASN A 16 25.94 7.00 -16.47
CA ASN A 16 27.09 6.08 -16.41
C ASN A 16 26.63 4.68 -15.92
N PRO A 17 26.64 3.63 -16.76
CA PRO A 17 26.04 2.33 -16.44
C PRO A 17 26.96 1.44 -15.57
N ILE A 18 28.12 1.96 -15.19
CA ILE A 18 29.16 1.23 -14.47
C ILE A 18 28.98 1.50 -12.97
N PRO A 19 28.80 0.45 -12.14
CA PRO A 19 28.77 0.60 -10.70
C PRO A 19 30.03 1.31 -10.21
N GLN A 20 29.85 2.45 -9.54
CA GLN A 20 30.98 3.21 -9.04
C GLN A 20 31.49 2.59 -7.74
N LYS A 21 32.80 2.65 -7.53
CA LYS A 21 33.39 2.31 -6.23
C LYS A 21 32.90 3.36 -5.23
N ASP A 22 32.16 2.95 -4.21
CA ASP A 22 31.54 3.84 -3.22
C ASP A 22 32.58 4.81 -2.63
N LYS A 23 32.46 6.09 -2.95
CA LYS A 23 33.28 7.20 -2.41
C LYS A 23 32.53 7.96 -1.30
N HIS A 24 31.32 7.53 -0.96
CA HIS A 24 30.45 8.20 -0.01
C HIS A 24 30.87 7.87 1.44
N PRO A 25 30.37 8.64 2.42
CA PRO A 25 30.69 8.42 3.82
C PRO A 25 30.34 6.99 4.26
N ASP A 26 31.27 6.36 4.98
CA ASP A 26 31.02 5.04 5.55
C ASP A 26 30.04 5.14 6.73
N VAL A 27 28.77 4.93 6.42
CA VAL A 27 27.65 4.98 7.37
C VAL A 27 27.00 3.60 7.51
N PRO A 28 26.43 3.26 8.68
CA PRO A 28 25.85 1.95 8.91
C PRO A 28 24.68 1.66 7.96
N GLN A 29 24.51 0.38 7.62
CA GLN A 29 23.29 -0.11 7.00
C GLN A 29 22.10 0.09 7.95
N LEU A 30 20.93 0.39 7.41
CA LEU A 30 19.72 0.63 8.21
C LEU A 30 19.42 -0.50 9.20
N ILE A 31 19.58 -1.75 8.76
CA ILE A 31 19.35 -2.91 9.64
C ILE A 31 20.31 -2.95 10.84
N GLU A 32 21.55 -2.48 10.67
CA GLU A 32 22.52 -2.39 11.76
C GLU A 32 22.21 -1.20 12.67
N LEU A 33 21.80 -0.06 12.10
CA LEU A 33 21.36 1.11 12.89
C LEU A 33 20.21 0.74 13.83
N LEU A 34 19.21 0.00 13.35
CA LEU A 34 18.01 -0.35 14.11
C LEU A 34 18.25 -1.41 15.20
N LYS A 35 19.44 -2.01 15.27
CA LYS A 35 19.85 -2.90 16.38
C LYS A 35 20.29 -2.13 17.62
N ASP A 36 20.57 -0.82 17.51
CA ASP A 36 20.95 0.01 18.65
C ASP A 36 19.72 0.29 19.54
N GLU A 37 19.48 -0.60 20.50
CA GLU A 37 18.33 -0.53 21.42
C GLU A 37 18.34 0.72 22.33
N SER A 38 19.49 1.38 22.46
CA SER A 38 19.59 2.66 23.18
C SER A 38 18.96 3.81 22.41
N LYS A 39 18.83 3.68 21.08
CA LYS A 39 18.27 4.68 20.16
C LYS A 39 16.92 4.28 19.58
N PHE A 40 16.71 2.99 19.36
CA PHE A 40 15.52 2.46 18.69
C PHE A 40 14.90 1.32 19.49
N ARG A 41 13.62 1.45 19.86
CA ARG A 41 12.86 0.35 20.48
C ARG A 41 11.89 -0.26 19.48
N LYS A 42 12.08 -1.53 19.16
CA LYS A 42 11.22 -2.25 18.22
C LYS A 42 9.79 -2.42 18.75
N VAL A 43 8.81 -1.89 18.02
CA VAL A 43 7.37 -2.09 18.28
C VAL A 43 6.91 -3.38 17.61
N THR A 44 7.08 -3.48 16.29
CA THR A 44 6.68 -4.65 15.50
C THR A 44 7.59 -4.79 14.28
N ASP A 45 7.84 -6.03 13.83
CA ASP A 45 8.45 -6.29 12.51
C ASP A 45 7.39 -6.60 11.46
N MET A 46 7.84 -6.85 10.25
CA MET A 46 6.99 -7.23 9.12
C MET A 46 6.84 -8.75 8.97
N THR A 47 7.25 -9.57 9.96
CA THR A 47 7.15 -11.03 9.86
C THR A 47 5.68 -11.43 9.85
N GLY A 48 5.20 -12.05 8.77
CA GLY A 48 3.81 -12.43 8.64
C GLY A 48 2.87 -11.24 8.36
N VAL A 49 3.40 -10.07 8.01
CA VAL A 49 2.67 -8.82 7.83
C VAL A 49 2.98 -8.23 6.47
N SER A 50 1.95 -8.00 5.65
CA SER A 50 2.08 -7.36 4.34
C SER A 50 2.11 -5.84 4.42
N SER A 51 1.43 -5.24 5.40
CA SER A 51 1.42 -3.78 5.57
C SER A 51 0.98 -3.35 6.98
N LEU A 52 1.40 -2.15 7.36
CA LEU A 52 0.95 -1.46 8.56
C LEU A 52 0.03 -0.31 8.19
N VAL A 53 -1.11 -0.21 8.88
CA VAL A 53 -2.02 0.94 8.81
C VAL A 53 -2.08 1.62 10.17
N PHE A 54 -1.88 2.93 10.20
CA PHE A 54 -1.88 3.74 11.42
C PHE A 54 -3.24 4.41 11.59
N PHE A 55 -3.79 4.36 12.80
CA PHE A 55 -5.05 5.01 13.17
C PHE A 55 -4.80 6.39 13.77
N ASN A 56 -5.84 7.24 13.73
CA ASN A 56 -5.84 8.58 14.32
C ASN A 56 -5.70 8.57 15.85
N ASP A 57 -5.97 7.43 16.52
CA ASP A 57 -5.77 7.25 17.96
C ASP A 57 -4.55 6.39 18.29
N ASP A 58 -3.56 6.41 17.41
CA ASP A 58 -2.24 5.81 17.60
C ASP A 58 -2.20 4.27 17.61
N ARG A 59 -3.31 3.63 17.25
CA ARG A 59 -3.35 2.18 17.03
C ARG A 59 -2.73 1.81 15.69
N ILE A 60 -2.28 0.58 15.59
CA ILE A 60 -1.61 0.04 14.42
C ILE A 60 -2.32 -1.23 14.01
N LEU A 61 -2.85 -1.26 12.79
CA LEU A 61 -3.33 -2.47 12.16
C LEU A 61 -2.18 -3.17 11.44
N LEU A 62 -2.05 -4.47 11.73
CA LEU A 62 -1.11 -5.38 11.12
C LEU A 62 -1.86 -6.21 10.09
N LYS A 63 -1.78 -5.82 8.82
CA LYS A 63 -2.41 -6.60 7.73
C LYS A 63 -1.55 -7.83 7.46
N PRO A 64 -2.08 -9.05 7.58
CA PRO A 64 -1.30 -10.26 7.37
C PRO A 64 -0.82 -10.37 5.91
N ASP A 65 0.24 -11.14 5.69
CA ASP A 65 0.74 -11.54 4.36
C ASP A 65 0.18 -12.90 3.88
N ASN A 66 -0.58 -13.59 4.74
CA ASN A 66 -1.21 -14.88 4.48
C ASN A 66 -2.72 -14.83 4.78
N SER A 67 -3.53 -15.44 3.92
CA SER A 67 -5.00 -15.46 4.04
C SER A 67 -5.53 -16.17 5.27
N ASN A 68 -4.77 -17.10 5.84
CA ASN A 68 -5.16 -17.86 7.03
C ASN A 68 -4.70 -17.18 8.33
N SER A 69 -3.87 -16.14 8.24
CA SER A 69 -3.40 -15.40 9.40
C SER A 69 -4.41 -14.33 9.81
N PRO A 70 -4.63 -14.10 11.11
CA PRO A 70 -5.54 -13.08 11.57
C PRO A 70 -4.95 -11.68 11.36
N LEU A 71 -5.80 -10.75 10.95
CA LEU A 71 -5.59 -9.32 11.09
C LEU A 71 -5.55 -8.96 12.57
N LYS A 72 -4.61 -8.10 12.97
CA LYS A 72 -4.51 -7.60 14.34
C LYS A 72 -4.55 -6.08 14.37
N ILE A 73 -5.19 -5.52 15.39
CA ILE A 73 -4.98 -4.12 15.78
C ILE A 73 -4.29 -4.13 17.13
N ILE A 74 -3.14 -3.47 17.20
CA ILE A 74 -2.33 -3.36 18.42
C ILE A 74 -2.20 -1.90 18.85
N ASP A 75 -1.88 -1.69 20.13
CA ASP A 75 -1.30 -0.43 20.58
C ASP A 75 0.23 -0.42 20.44
N VAL A 76 0.85 0.73 20.72
CA VAL A 76 2.31 0.90 20.73
C VAL A 76 3.04 0.03 21.77
N ASN A 77 2.31 -0.52 22.74
CA ASN A 77 2.83 -1.43 23.77
C ASN A 77 2.64 -2.91 23.37
N LYS A 78 2.16 -3.18 22.14
CA LYS A 78 1.90 -4.52 21.59
C LYS A 78 0.70 -5.24 22.21
N ASN A 79 -0.17 -4.55 22.94
CA ASN A 79 -1.42 -5.12 23.40
C ASN A 79 -2.35 -5.32 22.20
N ILE A 80 -2.90 -6.53 22.05
CA ILE A 80 -3.87 -6.84 21.00
C ILE A 80 -5.23 -6.28 21.42
N LEU A 81 -5.78 -5.39 20.58
CA LEU A 81 -7.07 -4.73 20.77
C LEU A 81 -8.16 -5.35 19.89
N PHE A 82 -7.78 -5.96 18.78
CA PHE A 82 -8.69 -6.64 17.85
C PHE A 82 -7.94 -7.73 17.11
N GLU A 83 -8.59 -8.87 16.91
CA GLU A 83 -8.04 -10.00 16.14
C GLU A 83 -9.16 -10.77 15.41
N LYS A 84 -9.07 -10.83 14.08
CA LYS A 84 -10.04 -11.52 13.21
C LYS A 84 -9.37 -12.01 11.91
N ILE A 85 -9.80 -13.16 11.40
CA ILE A 85 -9.46 -13.63 10.06
C ILE A 85 -10.42 -12.98 9.06
N TYR A 86 -9.90 -12.41 7.97
CA TYR A 86 -10.70 -11.87 6.87
C TYR A 86 -10.51 -12.70 5.60
N ASN A 87 -11.55 -12.78 4.76
CA ASN A 87 -11.48 -13.41 3.46
C ASN A 87 -10.86 -12.44 2.46
N TRP A 88 -9.72 -12.80 1.88
CA TRP A 88 -8.97 -11.97 0.94
C TRP A 88 -9.63 -11.86 -0.44
N GLU A 89 -10.57 -12.76 -0.75
CA GLU A 89 -11.42 -12.69 -1.94
C GLU A 89 -12.56 -11.67 -1.78
N GLN A 90 -12.71 -11.08 -0.57
CA GLN A 90 -13.71 -10.07 -0.29
C GLN A 90 -13.05 -8.72 0.00
N PRO A 91 -13.75 -7.61 -0.31
CA PRO A 91 -13.25 -6.29 0.04
C PRO A 91 -13.02 -6.12 1.54
N PHE A 92 -11.89 -5.50 1.86
CA PHE A 92 -11.57 -4.98 3.17
C PHE A 92 -11.32 -3.47 3.07
N TYR A 93 -12.22 -2.70 3.69
CA TYR A 93 -12.19 -1.25 3.71
C TYR A 93 -12.10 -0.70 5.13
N ILE A 94 -11.34 0.38 5.30
CA ILE A 94 -11.25 1.16 6.54
C ILE A 94 -11.68 2.59 6.22
N ASP A 95 -12.74 3.09 6.88
CA ASP A 95 -13.19 4.47 6.69
C ASP A 95 -12.37 5.48 7.49
N LYS A 96 -12.62 6.77 7.28
CA LYS A 96 -11.92 7.87 7.97
C LYS A 96 -12.09 7.86 9.49
N GLN A 97 -13.17 7.27 9.99
CA GLN A 97 -13.45 7.11 11.41
C GLN A 97 -12.74 5.90 12.02
N GLY A 98 -12.17 5.02 11.19
CA GLY A 98 -11.52 3.79 11.62
C GLY A 98 -12.46 2.59 11.73
N ASN A 99 -13.71 2.67 11.25
CA ASN A 99 -14.56 1.48 11.18
C ASN A 99 -14.01 0.51 10.14
N LEU A 100 -14.14 -0.79 10.44
CA LEU A 100 -13.65 -1.85 9.55
C LEU A 100 -14.82 -2.49 8.82
N TYR A 101 -14.66 -2.71 7.53
CA TYR A 101 -15.68 -3.33 6.68
C TYR A 101 -15.06 -4.50 5.95
N PHE A 102 -15.36 -5.73 6.39
CA PHE A 102 -14.86 -6.95 5.77
C PHE A 102 -15.77 -8.14 6.13
N ASN A 103 -15.70 -9.23 5.36
CA ASN A 103 -16.53 -10.42 5.56
C ASN A 103 -18.05 -10.12 5.61
N GLY A 104 -18.52 -9.12 4.86
CA GLY A 104 -19.92 -8.68 4.90
C GLY A 104 -20.36 -8.09 6.24
N LYS A 105 -19.42 -7.66 7.09
CA LYS A 105 -19.70 -7.04 8.39
C LYS A 105 -19.02 -5.69 8.51
N LYS A 106 -19.65 -4.82 9.29
CA LYS A 106 -19.06 -3.57 9.79
C LYS A 106 -18.71 -3.75 11.26
N PHE A 107 -17.46 -3.50 11.61
CA PHE A 107 -16.97 -3.43 12.98
C PHE A 107 -16.80 -1.97 13.36
N PHE A 108 -17.46 -1.55 14.43
CA PHE A 108 -17.49 -0.16 14.84
C PHE A 108 -16.26 0.20 15.65
N TYR A 109 -15.57 1.25 15.23
CA TYR A 109 -14.56 1.91 16.04
C TYR A 109 -15.22 2.58 17.27
N PRO A 110 -14.55 2.68 18.43
CA PRO A 110 -13.17 2.29 18.71
C PRO A 110 -12.97 0.87 19.25
N ASP A 111 -13.97 0.25 19.85
CA ASP A 111 -13.79 -1.01 20.59
C ASP A 111 -13.91 -2.25 19.70
N TYR A 112 -14.51 -2.12 18.51
CA TYR A 112 -14.82 -3.21 17.58
C TYR A 112 -15.68 -4.32 18.18
N GLY A 113 -16.28 -4.08 19.35
CA GLY A 113 -17.17 -5.02 20.03
C GLY A 113 -18.55 -5.02 19.40
N LYS A 114 -19.01 -3.86 18.94
CA LYS A 114 -20.23 -3.73 18.14
C LYS A 114 -19.93 -4.12 16.68
N GLN A 115 -20.75 -5.02 16.15
CA GLN A 115 -20.74 -5.42 14.75
C GLN A 115 -22.15 -5.49 14.18
N GLU A 116 -22.29 -5.23 12.89
CA GLU A 116 -23.54 -5.43 12.15
C GLU A 116 -23.26 -6.01 10.76
N ASP A 117 -24.26 -6.67 10.18
CA ASP A 117 -24.16 -7.10 8.79
C ASP A 117 -24.17 -5.88 7.88
N PHE A 118 -23.30 -5.89 6.88
CA PHE A 118 -23.05 -4.73 6.02
C PHE A 118 -23.03 -5.13 4.56
N LYS A 119 -23.86 -4.44 3.76
CA LYS A 119 -23.99 -4.72 2.34
C LYS A 119 -22.72 -4.31 1.59
N THR A 120 -22.22 -5.23 0.77
CA THR A 120 -21.10 -4.99 -0.14
C THR A 120 -21.52 -5.30 -1.56
N VAL A 121 -21.18 -4.42 -2.50
CA VAL A 121 -21.42 -4.58 -3.93
C VAL A 121 -20.08 -4.48 -4.64
N VAL A 122 -19.60 -5.62 -5.10
CA VAL A 122 -18.45 -5.70 -6.02
C VAL A 122 -19.00 -5.72 -7.43
N VAL A 123 -18.75 -4.63 -8.17
CA VAL A 123 -19.31 -4.41 -9.52
C VAL A 123 -18.86 -5.52 -10.46
N ALA A 124 -17.56 -5.87 -10.47
CA ALA A 124 -17.02 -6.91 -11.33
C ALA A 124 -17.67 -8.28 -11.07
N ASP A 125 -17.83 -8.68 -9.80
CA ASP A 125 -18.50 -9.94 -9.47
C ASP A 125 -19.98 -9.95 -9.85
N SER A 126 -20.66 -8.82 -9.67
CA SER A 126 -22.08 -8.69 -10.02
C SER A 126 -22.28 -8.82 -11.53
N LEU A 127 -21.42 -8.18 -12.33
CA LEU A 127 -21.43 -8.29 -13.79
C LEU A 127 -21.05 -9.70 -14.26
N ARG A 128 -20.05 -10.34 -13.64
CA ARG A 128 -19.64 -11.71 -13.95
C ARG A 128 -20.78 -12.71 -13.72
N LYS A 129 -21.42 -12.66 -12.54
CA LYS A 129 -22.58 -13.50 -12.23
C LYS A 129 -23.72 -13.28 -13.22
N LYS A 130 -24.01 -12.02 -13.55
CA LYS A 130 -25.02 -11.70 -14.57
C LYS A 130 -24.64 -12.26 -15.95
N SER A 131 -23.37 -12.19 -16.32
CA SER A 131 -22.87 -12.73 -17.58
C SER A 131 -23.04 -14.25 -17.66
N GLU A 132 -22.79 -14.95 -16.56
CA GLU A 132 -22.98 -16.40 -16.44
C GLU A 132 -24.46 -16.80 -16.57
N GLU A 133 -25.39 -16.00 -16.02
CA GLU A 133 -26.84 -16.20 -16.19
C GLU A 133 -27.32 -16.01 -17.65
N LEU A 134 -26.59 -15.21 -18.43
CA LEU A 134 -26.95 -14.86 -19.81
C LEU A 134 -26.21 -15.68 -20.87
N LYS A 135 -25.46 -16.72 -20.46
CA LYS A 135 -24.57 -17.51 -21.33
C LYS A 135 -25.25 -18.19 -22.52
N ASP A 136 -26.56 -18.42 -22.44
CA ASP A 136 -27.34 -19.11 -23.48
C ASP A 136 -27.92 -18.14 -24.52
N LEU A 137 -27.74 -16.82 -24.34
CA LEU A 137 -28.10 -15.82 -25.33
C LEU A 137 -26.99 -15.64 -26.37
N ASN A 138 -27.33 -15.11 -27.55
CA ASN A 138 -26.31 -14.65 -28.48
C ASN A 138 -25.59 -13.40 -27.94
N ASP A 139 -24.37 -13.16 -28.44
CA ASP A 139 -23.49 -12.09 -27.98
C ASP A 139 -24.15 -10.70 -27.96
N SER A 140 -24.94 -10.37 -28.98
CA SER A 140 -25.60 -9.06 -29.06
C SER A 140 -26.62 -8.88 -27.94
N LEU A 141 -27.47 -9.88 -27.73
CA LEU A 141 -28.50 -9.85 -26.67
C LEU A 141 -27.87 -9.88 -25.28
N GLN A 142 -26.77 -10.63 -25.12
CA GLN A 142 -26.03 -10.69 -23.87
C GLN A 142 -25.42 -9.33 -23.52
N MET A 143 -24.76 -8.67 -24.48
CA MET A 143 -24.14 -7.36 -24.27
C MET A 143 -25.16 -6.28 -23.92
N ASP A 144 -26.29 -6.24 -24.62
CA ASP A 144 -27.36 -5.28 -24.34
C ASP A 144 -27.98 -5.50 -22.96
N ALA A 145 -28.22 -6.76 -22.58
CA ALA A 145 -28.76 -7.12 -21.27
C ALA A 145 -27.77 -6.78 -20.13
N LEU A 146 -26.47 -7.06 -20.32
CA LEU A 146 -25.42 -6.71 -19.36
C LEU A 146 -25.30 -5.21 -19.16
N LYS A 147 -25.31 -4.43 -20.26
CA LYS A 147 -25.24 -2.97 -20.20
C LYS A 147 -26.45 -2.38 -19.47
N LYS A 148 -27.65 -2.89 -19.73
CA LYS A 148 -28.86 -2.47 -19.03
C LYS A 148 -28.77 -2.79 -17.53
N TYR A 149 -28.33 -4.01 -17.19
CA TYR A 149 -28.13 -4.42 -15.81
C TYR A 149 -27.11 -3.54 -15.08
N GLU A 150 -25.97 -3.23 -15.71
CA GLU A 150 -24.96 -2.36 -15.12
C GLU A 150 -25.54 -0.98 -14.79
N VAL A 151 -26.28 -0.37 -15.71
CA VAL A 151 -26.94 0.94 -15.50
C VAL A 151 -27.91 0.88 -14.32
N GLU A 152 -28.77 -0.13 -14.28
CA GLU A 152 -29.76 -0.30 -13.22
C GLU A 152 -29.12 -0.53 -11.85
N MET A 153 -28.07 -1.36 -11.80
CA MET A 153 -27.31 -1.66 -10.58
C MET A 153 -26.59 -0.44 -10.01
N LEU A 154 -26.04 0.42 -10.87
CA LEU A 154 -25.25 1.58 -10.45
C LEU A 154 -26.10 2.79 -10.04
N LYS A 155 -27.33 2.88 -10.55
CA LYS A 155 -28.26 3.99 -10.33
C LYS A 155 -28.48 4.34 -8.84
N PRO A 156 -28.69 3.39 -7.90
CA PRO A 156 -28.86 3.69 -6.48
C PRO A 156 -27.65 4.34 -5.81
N TYR A 157 -26.48 4.24 -6.44
CA TYR A 157 -25.21 4.77 -5.93
C TYR A 157 -24.80 6.08 -6.61
N GLY A 158 -25.62 6.62 -7.51
CA GLY A 158 -25.30 7.81 -8.30
C GLY A 158 -24.12 7.59 -9.26
N LEU A 159 -23.83 6.32 -9.59
CA LEU A 159 -22.73 5.95 -10.46
C LEU A 159 -23.23 5.72 -11.89
N LYS A 160 -22.35 5.95 -12.86
CA LYS A 160 -22.57 5.63 -14.27
C LYS A 160 -21.64 4.49 -14.69
N PRO A 161 -22.01 3.70 -15.72
CA PRO A 161 -21.10 2.75 -16.33
C PRO A 161 -19.80 3.44 -16.76
N CYS A 162 -18.72 2.70 -16.69
CA CYS A 162 -17.43 3.20 -17.15
C CYS A 162 -17.37 3.18 -18.67
N PRO A 163 -16.96 4.27 -19.33
CA PRO A 163 -16.67 4.20 -20.75
C PRO A 163 -15.52 3.20 -20.99
N TYR A 164 -15.56 2.46 -22.10
CA TYR A 164 -14.45 1.61 -22.53
C TYR A 164 -13.21 2.48 -22.72
N THR A 165 -12.25 2.42 -21.80
CA THR A 165 -10.98 3.12 -21.98
C THR A 165 -9.82 2.19 -21.65
N ILE A 166 -9.24 1.70 -22.73
CA ILE A 166 -7.86 1.27 -22.82
C ILE A 166 -7.03 2.48 -22.32
N VAL A 167 -6.39 2.37 -21.15
CA VAL A 167 -5.51 3.35 -20.49
C VAL A 167 -6.21 4.48 -19.67
N ASN A 168 -5.86 4.56 -18.38
CA ASN A 168 -6.28 5.49 -17.31
C ASN A 168 -7.70 5.36 -16.72
N THR A 169 -7.83 4.49 -15.71
CA THR A 169 -9.04 4.14 -14.93
C THR A 169 -9.40 5.09 -13.77
N GLU A 170 -8.62 6.13 -13.49
CA GLU A 170 -8.76 6.95 -12.26
C GLU A 170 -10.15 7.57 -12.05
N ARG A 171 -10.89 7.88 -13.12
CA ARG A 171 -12.25 8.47 -13.03
C ARG A 171 -13.36 7.46 -12.78
N CYS A 172 -13.01 6.17 -12.78
CA CYS A 172 -13.93 5.06 -12.74
C CYS A 172 -13.82 4.24 -11.46
N ASP A 173 -12.67 4.28 -10.80
CA ASP A 173 -12.43 3.54 -9.58
C ASP A 173 -13.33 4.04 -8.43
N VAL A 174 -14.04 3.09 -7.84
CA VAL A 174 -14.89 3.32 -6.68
C VAL A 174 -14.51 2.27 -5.66
N PHE A 175 -14.15 2.72 -4.46
CA PHE A 175 -13.98 1.88 -3.29
C PHE A 175 -14.29 2.71 -2.05
N ARG A 176 -15.57 2.81 -1.72
CA ARG A 176 -16.08 3.65 -0.62
C ARG A 176 -17.49 3.25 -0.21
N VAL A 177 -17.95 3.74 0.95
CA VAL A 177 -19.33 3.59 1.40
C VAL A 177 -20.23 4.64 0.74
N ILE A 178 -21.32 4.18 0.10
CA ILE A 178 -22.38 5.01 -0.48
C ILE A 178 -23.72 4.45 0.00
N ASN A 179 -24.58 5.26 0.60
CA ASN A 179 -25.91 4.84 1.06
C ASN A 179 -25.87 3.53 1.89
N GLN A 180 -24.99 3.48 2.90
CA GLN A 180 -24.78 2.30 3.76
C GLN A 180 -24.39 1.01 3.02
N THR A 181 -23.80 1.13 1.83
CA THR A 181 -23.27 0.01 1.05
C THR A 181 -21.81 0.27 0.71
N LEU A 182 -20.94 -0.72 0.91
CA LEU A 182 -19.57 -0.67 0.39
C LEU A 182 -19.61 -0.99 -1.11
N VAL A 183 -19.30 0.00 -1.94
CA VAL A 183 -19.28 -0.16 -3.41
C VAL A 183 -17.84 -0.24 -3.89
N VAL A 184 -17.52 -1.31 -4.62
CA VAL A 184 -16.17 -1.62 -5.10
C VAL A 184 -16.19 -1.90 -6.60
N ARG A 185 -15.40 -1.15 -7.38
CA ARG A 185 -15.24 -1.35 -8.83
C ARG A 185 -13.81 -1.69 -9.26
N GLN A 186 -12.82 -1.23 -8.52
CA GLN A 186 -11.40 -1.51 -8.80
C GLN A 186 -11.01 -2.95 -8.47
N THR A 187 -9.84 -3.38 -8.95
CA THR A 187 -9.29 -4.73 -8.71
C THR A 187 -8.73 -4.91 -7.30
N ASP A 188 -8.16 -3.85 -6.71
CA ASP A 188 -7.61 -3.92 -5.36
C ASP A 188 -8.74 -4.03 -4.33
N LEU A 189 -8.73 -5.11 -3.56
CA LEU A 189 -9.73 -5.42 -2.54
C LEU A 189 -9.36 -4.91 -1.14
N PHE A 190 -8.27 -4.16 -1.00
CA PHE A 190 -7.90 -3.52 0.26
C PHE A 190 -7.78 -2.00 0.10
N LYS A 191 -8.42 -1.23 0.99
CA LYS A 191 -8.27 0.23 1.04
C LYS A 191 -8.44 0.78 2.44
N SER A 192 -7.61 1.75 2.79
CA SER A 192 -7.75 2.57 3.99
C SER A 192 -7.92 4.04 3.62
N GLU A 193 -8.87 4.73 4.24
CA GLU A 193 -9.04 6.19 4.15
C GLU A 193 -8.41 6.94 5.33
N LEU A 194 -7.71 6.22 6.21
CA LEU A 194 -6.94 6.85 7.28
C LEU A 194 -5.74 7.58 6.68
N ASP A 195 -5.61 8.86 7.03
CA ASP A 195 -4.57 9.74 6.53
C ASP A 195 -3.65 10.18 7.68
N ILE A 196 -2.80 9.25 8.13
CA ILE A 196 -1.74 9.55 9.08
C ILE A 196 -0.53 10.03 8.31
N ALA A 197 -0.18 11.30 8.53
CA ALA A 197 0.99 11.93 7.95
C ALA A 197 2.26 11.14 8.32
N LYS A 198 2.95 10.67 7.27
CA LYS A 198 4.31 10.13 7.36
C LYS A 198 5.26 11.19 6.83
N THR A 199 6.26 11.55 7.62
CA THR A 199 7.28 12.49 7.20
C THR A 199 8.43 11.75 6.55
N GLU A 200 8.88 12.22 5.40
CA GLU A 200 10.05 11.67 4.73
C GLU A 200 11.32 12.01 5.50
N ILE A 201 12.24 11.05 5.58
CA ILE A 201 13.55 11.28 6.17
C ILE A 201 14.42 11.91 5.08
N PRO A 202 15.06 13.07 5.32
CA PRO A 202 15.86 13.74 4.31
C PRO A 202 17.08 12.88 3.94
N LYS A 203 17.42 12.90 2.65
CA LYS A 203 18.70 12.39 2.16
C LYS A 203 19.80 13.42 2.43
N PHE A 204 21.00 12.95 2.78
CA PHE A 204 22.18 13.83 2.94
C PHE A 204 23.20 13.67 1.82
N ASP A 205 22.98 12.70 0.93
CA ASP A 205 23.86 12.37 -0.18
C ASP A 205 23.03 11.80 -1.35
N ASP A 206 23.66 11.72 -2.52
CA ASP A 206 23.05 11.18 -3.74
C ASP A 206 22.96 9.64 -3.70
N ASP A 207 22.03 9.09 -4.48
CA ASP A 207 21.88 7.64 -4.60
C ASP A 207 23.02 7.04 -5.43
N VAL A 208 23.55 5.88 -5.00
CA VAL A 208 24.72 5.24 -5.60
C VAL A 208 24.33 3.95 -6.29
N LEU A 209 24.60 3.85 -7.58
CA LEU A 209 24.45 2.60 -8.34
C LEU A 209 25.48 1.58 -7.84
N ILE A 210 25.03 0.59 -7.08
CA ILE A 210 25.88 -0.47 -6.53
C ILE A 210 25.88 -1.73 -7.38
N GLY A 211 24.89 -1.89 -8.27
CA GLY A 211 24.81 -3.06 -9.12
C GLY A 211 23.61 -3.05 -10.05
N TRP A 212 23.45 -4.17 -10.74
CA TRP A 212 22.31 -4.44 -11.61
C TRP A 212 21.68 -5.76 -11.16
N ARG A 213 20.37 -5.74 -10.92
CA ARG A 213 19.59 -6.96 -10.67
C ARG A 213 19.30 -7.63 -11.99
N ASN A 214 19.68 -8.90 -12.09
CA ASN A 214 19.36 -9.72 -13.24
C ASN A 214 17.90 -10.18 -13.16
N GLY A 215 17.11 -9.78 -14.15
CA GLY A 215 15.72 -10.21 -14.33
C GLY A 215 15.39 -10.31 -15.82
N LYS A 216 14.11 -10.46 -16.16
CA LYS A 216 13.65 -10.45 -17.57
C LYS A 216 14.04 -9.14 -18.27
N LEU A 217 14.09 -8.05 -17.52
CA LEU A 217 14.75 -6.79 -17.87
C LEU A 217 15.71 -6.46 -16.71
N PRO A 218 17.01 -6.20 -16.97
CA PRO A 218 17.92 -5.74 -15.94
C PRO A 218 17.43 -4.42 -15.33
N SER A 219 17.47 -4.33 -14.01
CA SER A 219 17.13 -3.10 -13.29
C SER A 219 18.31 -2.65 -12.43
N PRO A 220 18.58 -1.35 -12.34
CA PRO A 220 19.65 -0.86 -11.48
C PRO A 220 19.29 -1.09 -10.00
N ASP A 221 20.31 -1.21 -9.16
CA ASP A 221 20.21 -1.37 -7.70
C ASP A 221 21.00 -0.24 -7.05
N TYR A 222 20.33 0.58 -6.24
CA TYR A 222 20.92 1.77 -5.63
C TYR A 222 20.98 1.69 -4.11
N LEU A 223 22.01 2.32 -3.53
CA LEU A 223 22.01 2.71 -2.12
C LEU A 223 21.61 4.17 -1.99
N ALA A 224 20.67 4.42 -1.09
CA ALA A 224 20.24 5.75 -0.67
C ALA A 224 20.75 6.08 0.74
N TYR A 225 21.10 7.34 0.97
CA TYR A 225 21.78 7.82 2.17
C TYR A 225 20.92 8.85 2.91
N TYR A 226 20.53 8.54 4.16
CA TYR A 226 19.54 9.28 4.93
C TYR A 226 20.11 9.82 6.24
N GLU A 227 19.58 10.96 6.69
CA GLU A 227 19.92 11.57 7.98
C GLU A 227 18.66 11.79 8.83
N LEU A 228 18.65 11.19 10.02
CA LEU A 228 17.62 11.41 11.03
C LEU A 228 18.25 11.94 12.31
N LYS A 229 17.99 13.21 12.66
CA LYS A 229 18.49 13.86 13.88
C LYS A 229 20.00 13.59 14.10
N LYS A 230 20.83 13.86 13.09
CA LYS A 230 22.29 13.61 13.05
C LYS A 230 22.74 12.15 13.00
N GLN A 231 21.83 11.18 13.06
CA GLN A 231 22.14 9.78 12.76
C GLN A 231 22.09 9.58 11.24
N ARG A 232 23.23 9.25 10.65
CA ARG A 232 23.34 8.94 9.22
C ARG A 232 23.34 7.43 9.00
N PHE A 233 22.69 6.99 7.95
CA PHE A 233 22.61 5.58 7.57
C PHE A 233 22.35 5.43 6.08
N LYS A 234 22.56 4.21 5.57
CA LYS A 234 22.25 3.85 4.19
C LYS A 234 21.32 2.65 4.10
N CYS A 235 20.52 2.58 3.04
CA CYS A 235 19.70 1.41 2.71
C CYS A 235 19.48 1.33 1.20
N ASP A 236 18.95 0.19 0.75
CA ASP A 236 18.35 0.05 -0.57
C ASP A 236 17.36 1.21 -0.85
N ASP A 237 17.44 1.79 -2.04
CA ASP A 237 16.67 2.97 -2.45
C ASP A 237 15.14 2.73 -2.43
N MET A 238 14.71 1.50 -2.70
CA MET A 238 13.30 1.09 -2.66
C MET A 238 12.76 0.93 -1.24
N THR A 239 13.61 0.98 -0.20
CA THR A 239 13.17 0.90 1.20
C THR A 239 12.35 2.13 1.62
N VAL A 240 12.72 3.34 1.16
CA VAL A 240 12.04 4.62 1.43
C VAL A 240 11.54 4.77 2.90
N PRO A 241 12.45 4.80 3.88
CA PRO A 241 12.06 4.91 5.29
C PRO A 241 11.40 6.25 5.61
N LYS A 242 10.44 6.25 6.53
CA LYS A 242 9.69 7.43 6.94
C LYS A 242 9.58 7.50 8.46
N THR A 243 9.24 8.67 8.98
CA THR A 243 8.82 8.80 10.38
C THR A 243 7.32 8.99 10.49
N VAL A 244 6.73 8.48 11.57
CA VAL A 244 5.33 8.69 11.92
C VAL A 244 5.25 9.13 13.38
N THR A 245 4.33 10.04 13.70
CA THR A 245 4.10 10.46 15.08
C THR A 245 2.91 9.71 15.65
N LEU A 246 3.12 9.00 16.76
CA LEU A 246 2.07 8.29 17.50
C LEU A 246 2.18 8.68 18.99
N LYS A 247 1.07 9.05 19.65
CA LYS A 247 1.02 9.50 21.05
C LYS A 247 2.03 10.61 21.37
N GLY A 248 2.23 11.53 20.43
CA GLY A 248 3.22 12.63 20.56
C GLY A 248 4.69 12.19 20.50
N LYS A 249 4.98 10.92 20.20
CA LYS A 249 6.34 10.38 20.05
C LYS A 249 6.61 10.06 18.60
N GLN A 250 7.85 10.27 18.16
CA GLN A 250 8.26 9.91 16.81
C GLN A 250 8.66 8.42 16.74
N TYR A 251 8.24 7.79 15.66
CA TYR A 251 8.58 6.42 15.32
C TYR A 251 9.22 6.39 13.93
N PHE A 252 10.21 5.53 13.77
CA PHE A 252 10.82 5.17 12.52
C PHE A 252 10.03 4.01 11.90
N PHE A 253 9.56 4.18 10.67
CA PHE A 253 8.85 3.17 9.91
C PHE A 253 9.66 2.83 8.65
N ALA A 254 10.08 1.57 8.54
CA ALA A 254 10.67 1.00 7.34
C ALA A 254 9.76 -0.11 6.81
N PRO A 255 9.22 -0.01 5.58
CA PRO A 255 8.31 -0.98 4.99
C PRO A 255 8.77 -2.45 5.04
N SER A 256 10.08 -2.71 5.02
CA SER A 256 10.66 -4.06 5.08
C SER A 256 11.09 -4.51 6.47
N LEU A 257 11.23 -3.59 7.45
CA LEU A 257 11.78 -3.88 8.78
C LEU A 257 10.77 -3.70 9.91
N GLY A 258 9.75 -2.86 9.70
CA GLY A 258 8.67 -2.60 10.63
C GLY A 258 8.74 -1.23 11.30
N LEU A 259 8.25 -1.17 12.53
CA LEU A 259 8.06 0.07 13.29
C LEU A 259 8.92 0.08 14.57
N TYR A 260 9.64 1.18 14.77
CA TYR A 260 10.57 1.37 15.88
C TYR A 260 10.31 2.74 16.53
N GLN A 261 10.21 2.79 17.85
CA GLN A 261 10.17 4.05 18.59
C GLN A 261 11.56 4.69 18.58
N ILE A 262 11.64 5.99 18.30
CA ILE A 262 12.88 6.77 18.38
C ILE A 262 13.04 7.26 19.83
N LEU A 263 14.21 7.02 20.44
CA LEU A 263 14.48 7.28 21.86
C LEU A 263 15.34 8.53 22.13
N PHE A 264 15.79 9.22 21.08
CA PHE A 264 16.70 10.38 21.14
C PHE A 264 16.15 11.61 20.40
#